data_AF-A0A5J4USH7-F1
#
_entry.id   AF-A0A5J4USH7-F1
#
_cell.length_a   1.000
_cell.length_b   1.000
_cell.length_c   1.000
_cell.angle_alpha   90.00
_cell.angle_beta   90.00
_cell.angle_gamma   90.00
#
_symmetry.space_group_name_H-M   'P 1'
#
loop_
_entity.id
_entity.type
_entity.pdbx_description
1 polymer ?
#
loop_
_entity_poly.entity_id
_entity_poly.type
_entity_poly.pdbx_seq_one_letter_code
_entity_poly.pdbx_strand_id
1 'polypeptide(L)'
;MTYSNVVNIALEDIRVGCNASVGGLSLGANKMLLFGANNNVGIADISRCTVLALLSGHTNVITSVKWIPKEKLLETEFISCSADATMRYWIQNERNTSGWDCLQVLYGHSSTVLGCSLVALSDGKNLLASLSSDSTVRIWRSDIIDRQWETIQIFNFSPQIICSVSLFAYSNSENGILLALGSVDFHINIYHSAYIKSQRLGQRFKFCIY
;
A
#
# COMPACT_ATOMS: atom_id res chain seq x y z
N MET A 1 42.17 24.46 -20.38
CA MET A 1 40.97 23.93 -21.05
C MET A 1 40.18 23.15 -20.02
N THR A 2 39.17 23.78 -19.43
CA THR A 2 38.26 23.15 -18.47
C THR A 2 36.95 22.84 -19.20
N TYR A 3 36.69 21.56 -19.43
CA TYR A 3 35.40 21.10 -19.95
C TYR A 3 34.39 21.13 -18.80
N SER A 4 33.46 22.09 -18.84
CA SER A 4 32.27 22.08 -17.98
C SER A 4 31.31 21.03 -18.50
N ASN A 5 31.26 19.86 -17.84
CA ASN A 5 30.20 18.88 -18.04
C ASN A 5 28.91 19.44 -17.42
N VAL A 6 28.17 20.21 -18.20
CA VAL A 6 26.80 20.59 -17.84
C VAL A 6 25.92 19.38 -18.15
N VAL A 7 25.51 18.66 -17.10
CA VAL A 7 24.50 17.61 -17.21
C VAL A 7 23.20 18.29 -17.60
N ASN A 8 22.79 18.11 -18.86
CA ASN A 8 21.54 18.66 -19.36
C ASN A 8 20.40 17.74 -18.93
N ILE A 9 19.54 18.22 -18.03
CA ILE A 9 18.31 17.51 -17.64
C ILE A 9 17.23 18.02 -18.57
N ALA A 10 16.94 17.27 -19.63
CA ALA A 10 15.79 17.56 -20.49
C ALA A 10 14.50 17.34 -19.68
N LEU A 11 13.58 18.31 -19.75
CA LEU A 11 12.26 18.20 -19.13
C LEU A 11 11.37 17.34 -20.04
N GLU A 12 11.32 16.03 -19.80
CA GLU A 12 10.32 15.16 -20.41
C GLU A 12 9.06 15.17 -19.52
N ASP A 13 7.98 15.86 -19.94
CA ASP A 13 6.67 15.83 -19.26
C ASP A 13 5.90 14.58 -19.72
N ILE A 14 5.64 13.64 -18.81
CA ILE A 14 4.84 12.43 -19.07
C ILE A 14 3.54 12.57 -18.30
N ARG A 15 2.41 12.63 -19.02
CA ARG A 15 1.07 12.67 -18.42
C ARG A 15 0.37 11.34 -18.66
N VAL A 16 0.07 10.66 -17.57
CA VAL A 16 -0.76 9.45 -17.58
C VAL A 16 -2.04 9.76 -16.81
N GLY A 17 -3.19 9.52 -17.44
CA GLY A 17 -4.49 9.74 -16.79
C GLY A 17 -4.64 8.81 -15.60
N CYS A 18 -4.54 9.34 -14.39
CA CYS A 18 -4.74 8.59 -13.14
C CYS A 18 -6.02 9.04 -12.43
N ASN A 19 -6.56 8.17 -11.59
CA ASN A 19 -7.65 8.51 -10.70
C ASN A 19 -7.27 9.69 -9.81
N ALA A 20 -8.23 10.56 -9.50
CA ALA A 20 -8.07 11.65 -8.54
C ALA A 20 -8.09 11.13 -7.09
N SER A 21 -7.14 10.24 -6.76
CA SER A 21 -6.97 9.68 -5.42
C SER A 21 -5.55 9.86 -4.92
N VAL A 22 -5.40 10.28 -3.66
CA VAL A 22 -4.10 10.53 -3.01
C VAL A 22 -3.24 9.27 -2.95
N GLY A 23 -3.87 8.10 -2.76
CA GLY A 23 -3.18 6.80 -2.75
C GLY A 23 -3.00 6.17 -4.14
N GLY A 24 -3.55 6.78 -5.19
CA GLY A 24 -3.70 6.18 -6.51
C GLY A 24 -2.40 6.06 -7.31
N LEU A 25 -1.23 6.35 -6.72
CA LEU A 25 0.08 6.33 -7.36
C LEU A 25 1.13 5.69 -6.44
N SER A 26 2.03 4.88 -7.03
CA SER A 26 3.17 4.30 -6.32
C SER A 26 4.36 4.10 -7.26
N LEU A 27 5.47 4.78 -6.97
CA LEU A 27 6.74 4.59 -7.67
C LEU A 27 7.56 3.50 -6.96
N GLY A 28 8.08 2.53 -7.73
CA GLY A 28 8.96 1.48 -7.21
C GLY A 28 10.43 1.77 -7.51
N ALA A 29 11.32 1.17 -6.72
CA ALA A 29 12.77 1.15 -7.01
C ALA A 29 13.07 0.43 -8.33
N ASN A 30 12.17 -0.46 -8.76
CA ASN A 30 12.16 -1.10 -10.08
C ASN A 30 11.92 -0.15 -11.27
N LYS A 31 11.81 1.17 -11.06
CA LYS A 31 11.51 2.20 -12.08
C LYS A 31 10.14 2.08 -12.73
N MET A 32 9.26 1.26 -12.17
CA MET A 32 7.87 1.13 -12.61
C MET A 32 6.95 2.00 -11.74
N LEU A 33 6.02 2.67 -12.42
CA LEU A 33 4.93 3.42 -11.81
C LEU A 33 3.66 2.57 -11.81
N LEU A 34 3.07 2.39 -10.64
CA LEU A 34 1.69 1.93 -10.49
C LEU A 34 0.76 3.13 -10.43
N PHE A 35 -0.38 3.05 -11.11
CA PHE A 35 -1.43 4.05 -11.01
C PHE A 35 -2.83 3.45 -11.12
N GLY A 36 -3.80 4.04 -10.43
CA GLY A 36 -5.21 3.71 -10.62
C GLY A 36 -5.75 4.33 -11.92
N ALA A 37 -6.39 3.53 -12.76
CA ALA A 37 -7.01 3.94 -14.03
C ALA A 37 -8.46 3.45 -14.07
N ASN A 38 -9.37 4.27 -13.54
CA ASN A 38 -10.73 3.90 -13.16
C ASN A 38 -10.73 2.68 -12.23
N ASN A 39 -11.30 1.55 -12.63
CA ASN A 39 -11.31 0.29 -11.89
C ASN A 39 -10.15 -0.66 -12.26
N ASN A 40 -9.21 -0.22 -13.09
CA ASN A 40 -8.05 -0.99 -13.47
C ASN A 40 -6.78 -0.44 -12.80
N VAL A 41 -5.75 -1.27 -12.68
CA VAL A 41 -4.40 -0.85 -12.28
C VAL A 41 -3.53 -0.71 -13.51
N GLY A 42 -3.02 0.49 -13.77
CA GLY A 42 -2.03 0.73 -14.81
C GLY A 42 -0.60 0.57 -14.29
N ILE A 43 0.28 0.08 -15.17
CA ILE A 43 1.72 -0.08 -14.90
C ILE A 43 2.48 0.58 -16.03
N ALA A 44 3.42 1.46 -15.71
CA ALA A 44 4.27 2.14 -16.69
C ALA A 44 5.75 2.02 -16.37
N ASP A 45 6.58 1.87 -17.41
CA ASP A 45 8.03 2.04 -17.33
C ASP A 45 8.35 3.52 -17.54
N ILE A 46 8.81 4.17 -16.48
CA ILE A 46 9.10 5.61 -16.52
C ILE A 46 10.37 5.88 -17.33
N SER A 47 11.32 4.94 -17.36
CA SER A 47 12.56 5.11 -18.13
C SER A 47 12.33 5.07 -19.64
N ARG A 48 11.22 4.46 -20.07
CA ARG A 48 10.82 4.35 -21.48
C ARG A 48 9.64 5.23 -21.85
N CYS A 49 9.03 5.90 -20.87
CA CYS A 49 7.79 6.67 -21.04
C CYS A 49 6.64 5.83 -21.64
N THR A 50 6.52 4.55 -21.28
CA THR A 50 5.51 3.65 -21.84
C THR A 50 4.62 2.99 -20.79
N VAL A 51 3.33 2.85 -21.11
CA VAL A 51 2.42 2.00 -20.33
C VAL A 51 2.68 0.54 -20.74
N LEU A 52 3.04 -0.29 -19.77
CA LEU A 52 3.35 -1.71 -19.97
C LEU A 52 2.11 -2.59 -19.89
N ALA A 53 1.21 -2.29 -18.95
CA ALA A 53 0.05 -3.14 -18.68
C ALA A 53 -1.12 -2.35 -18.09
N LEU A 54 -2.33 -2.87 -18.30
CA LEU A 54 -3.56 -2.45 -17.65
C LEU A 54 -4.23 -3.70 -17.07
N LEU A 55 -4.29 -3.78 -15.75
CA LEU A 55 -4.74 -4.95 -15.02
C LEU A 55 -6.19 -4.77 -14.57
N SER A 56 -7.06 -5.62 -15.07
CA SER A 56 -8.48 -5.63 -14.75
C SER A 56 -8.81 -6.61 -13.63
N GLY A 57 -9.82 -6.29 -12.83
CA GLY A 57 -10.38 -7.23 -11.85
C GLY A 57 -11.21 -6.55 -10.76
N HIS A 58 -10.86 -5.32 -10.38
CA HIS A 58 -11.72 -4.53 -9.51
C HIS A 58 -13.00 -4.12 -10.22
N THR A 59 -14.11 -4.08 -9.49
CA THR A 59 -15.44 -3.74 -10.04
C THR A 59 -15.81 -2.28 -9.82
N ASN A 60 -14.96 -1.54 -9.11
CA ASN A 60 -15.11 -0.12 -8.83
C ASN A 60 -13.75 0.58 -8.81
N VAL A 61 -13.76 1.90 -8.63
CA VAL A 61 -12.59 2.78 -8.72
C VAL A 61 -11.47 2.35 -7.79
N ILE A 62 -10.24 2.29 -8.32
CA ILE A 62 -9.02 2.11 -7.55
C ILE A 62 -8.75 3.35 -6.71
N THR A 63 -8.67 3.16 -5.40
CA THR A 63 -8.41 4.21 -4.42
C THR A 63 -6.94 4.28 -4.05
N SER A 64 -6.23 3.15 -4.02
CA SER A 64 -4.81 3.12 -3.67
C SER A 64 -4.08 1.99 -4.36
N VAL A 65 -2.80 2.21 -4.66
CA VAL A 65 -1.86 1.17 -5.10
C VAL A 65 -0.57 1.31 -4.33
N LYS A 66 0.04 0.20 -3.91
CA LYS A 66 1.30 0.21 -3.17
C LYS A 66 2.15 -1.00 -3.52
N TRP A 67 3.41 -0.75 -3.90
CA TRP A 67 4.42 -1.79 -3.99
C TRP A 67 4.60 -2.48 -2.63
N ILE A 68 4.78 -3.80 -2.66
CA ILE A 68 5.24 -4.54 -1.49
C ILE A 68 6.77 -4.37 -1.45
N PRO A 69 7.32 -3.74 -0.40
CA PRO A 69 8.75 -3.53 -0.30
C PRO A 69 9.47 -4.88 -0.19
N LYS A 70 10.67 -4.98 -0.78
CA LYS A 70 11.56 -6.14 -0.63
C LYS A 70 12.93 -5.66 -0.18
N GLU A 71 13.48 -6.29 0.85
CA GLU A 71 14.84 -5.98 1.27
C GLU A 71 15.83 -6.34 0.16
N LYS A 72 16.63 -5.35 -0.28
CA LYS A 72 17.75 -5.51 -1.24
C LYS A 72 17.37 -6.03 -2.63
N LEU A 73 16.08 -6.20 -2.92
CA LEU A 73 15.57 -6.67 -4.19
C LEU A 73 14.56 -5.66 -4.75
N LEU A 74 14.42 -5.66 -6.07
CA LEU A 74 13.40 -4.86 -6.75
C LEU A 74 12.01 -5.43 -6.46
N GLU A 75 11.01 -4.55 -6.46
CA GLU A 75 9.63 -4.91 -6.19
C GLU A 75 9.05 -5.67 -7.40
N THR A 76 8.39 -6.79 -7.14
CA THR A 76 7.73 -7.65 -8.16
C THR A 76 6.28 -7.94 -7.79
N GLU A 77 5.77 -7.26 -6.78
CA GLU A 77 4.58 -7.62 -6.03
C GLU A 77 3.94 -6.34 -5.48
N PHE A 78 2.62 -6.21 -5.56
CA PHE A 78 1.95 -5.01 -5.06
C PHE A 78 0.50 -5.29 -4.63
N ILE A 79 -0.06 -4.33 -3.91
CA ILE A 79 -1.45 -4.32 -3.45
C ILE A 79 -2.20 -3.19 -4.15
N SER A 80 -3.42 -3.47 -4.59
CA SER A 80 -4.40 -2.45 -4.98
C SER A 80 -5.59 -2.44 -4.04
N CYS A 81 -6.12 -1.26 -3.75
CA CYS A 81 -7.33 -1.01 -2.95
C CYS A 81 -8.41 -0.40 -3.83
N SER A 82 -9.66 -0.69 -3.54
CA SER A 82 -10.79 -0.25 -4.36
C SER A 82 -12.01 0.15 -3.55
N ALA A 83 -12.85 0.97 -4.18
CA ALA A 83 -14.20 1.29 -3.74
C ALA A 83 -15.17 0.10 -3.80
N ASP A 84 -14.75 -1.04 -4.35
CA ASP A 84 -15.52 -2.30 -4.34
C ASP A 84 -15.42 -3.09 -3.03
N ALA A 85 -14.86 -2.47 -1.98
CA ALA A 85 -14.62 -3.07 -0.65
C ALA A 85 -13.58 -4.21 -0.62
N THR A 86 -12.84 -4.40 -1.70
CA THR A 86 -11.77 -5.40 -1.75
C THR A 86 -10.40 -4.77 -1.96
N MET A 87 -9.38 -5.54 -1.63
CA MET A 87 -8.02 -5.31 -2.08
C MET A 87 -7.56 -6.50 -2.91
N ARG A 88 -6.59 -6.31 -3.79
CA ARG A 88 -6.02 -7.38 -4.61
C ARG A 88 -4.51 -7.40 -4.47
N TYR A 89 -3.98 -8.60 -4.39
CA TYR A 89 -2.55 -8.87 -4.38
C TYR A 89 -2.12 -9.36 -5.75
N TRP A 90 -1.17 -8.65 -6.33
CA TRP A 90 -0.67 -8.87 -7.67
C TRP A 90 0.80 -9.28 -7.63
N ILE A 91 1.16 -10.22 -8.50
CA ILE A 91 2.52 -10.69 -8.67
C ILE A 91 2.92 -10.67 -10.14
N GLN A 92 4.17 -10.29 -10.41
CA GLN A 92 4.73 -10.32 -11.74
C GLN A 92 4.83 -11.79 -12.22
N ASN A 93 4.28 -12.05 -13.40
CA ASN A 93 4.39 -13.33 -14.09
C ASN A 93 4.64 -13.09 -15.59
N GLU A 94 5.90 -13.26 -16.01
CA GLU A 94 6.34 -13.07 -17.39
C GLU A 94 5.67 -14.00 -18.40
N ARG A 95 5.03 -15.09 -17.93
CA ARG A 95 4.29 -16.02 -18.81
C ARG A 95 2.88 -15.53 -19.14
N ASN A 96 2.35 -14.56 -18.40
CA ASN A 96 1.08 -13.94 -18.70
C ASN A 96 1.27 -12.83 -19.75
N THR A 97 0.34 -12.70 -20.69
CA THR A 97 0.31 -11.62 -21.69
C THR A 97 0.38 -10.22 -21.07
N SER A 98 -0.21 -10.02 -19.90
CA SER A 98 -0.13 -8.75 -19.16
C SER A 98 1.18 -8.59 -18.37
N GLY A 99 1.94 -9.68 -18.17
CA GLY A 99 3.09 -9.75 -17.28
C GLY A 99 2.76 -9.86 -15.79
N TRP A 100 1.47 -9.97 -15.40
CA TRP A 100 1.01 -9.92 -14.01
C TRP A 100 -0.23 -10.78 -13.74
N ASP A 101 -0.25 -11.42 -12.57
CA ASP A 101 -1.38 -12.21 -12.07
C ASP A 101 -1.96 -11.63 -10.78
N CYS A 102 -3.28 -11.70 -10.63
CA CYS A 102 -3.95 -11.49 -9.35
C CYS A 102 -3.88 -12.79 -8.54
N LEU A 103 -2.96 -12.88 -7.58
CA LEU A 103 -2.76 -14.08 -6.78
C LEU A 103 -3.84 -14.26 -5.71
N GLN A 104 -4.36 -13.16 -5.17
CA GLN A 104 -5.36 -13.20 -4.11
C GLN A 104 -6.26 -11.97 -4.13
N VAL A 105 -7.54 -12.17 -3.81
CA VAL A 105 -8.48 -11.10 -3.44
C VAL A 105 -8.64 -11.09 -1.93
N LEU A 106 -8.32 -9.96 -1.30
CA LEU A 106 -8.40 -9.75 0.14
C LEU A 106 -9.81 -9.22 0.49
N TYR A 107 -10.66 -10.13 0.97
CA TYR A 107 -12.01 -9.82 1.43
C TYR A 107 -12.04 -9.49 2.92
N GLY A 108 -12.96 -8.62 3.32
CA GLY A 108 -13.28 -8.39 4.74
C GLY A 108 -13.82 -7.00 5.04
N HIS A 109 -13.37 -5.98 4.32
CA HIS A 109 -13.99 -4.67 4.39
C HIS A 109 -15.43 -4.74 3.83
N SER A 110 -16.34 -3.98 4.44
CA SER A 110 -17.76 -3.92 4.05
C SER A 110 -18.12 -2.64 3.29
N SER A 111 -17.13 -1.76 3.09
CA SER A 111 -17.25 -0.52 2.34
C SER A 111 -15.93 -0.18 1.66
N THR A 112 -15.87 0.97 0.98
CA THR A 112 -14.71 1.44 0.21
C THR A 112 -13.44 1.38 1.05
N VAL A 113 -12.44 0.65 0.53
CA VAL A 113 -11.08 0.66 1.09
C VAL A 113 -10.43 1.96 0.65
N LEU A 114 -10.17 2.90 1.56
CA LEU A 114 -9.71 4.25 1.18
C LEU A 114 -8.19 4.29 0.96
N GLY A 115 -7.44 3.32 1.49
CA GLY A 115 -5.99 3.30 1.37
C GLY A 115 -5.32 2.18 2.17
N CYS A 116 -4.02 2.03 1.98
CA CYS A 116 -3.22 1.08 2.72
C CYS A 116 -1.76 1.53 2.89
N SER A 117 -1.08 0.91 3.86
CA SER A 117 0.36 1.04 4.11
C SER A 117 0.96 -0.35 4.28
N LEU A 118 2.21 -0.53 3.84
CA LEU A 118 2.94 -1.80 3.85
C LEU A 118 4.32 -1.63 4.46
N VAL A 119 4.80 -2.65 5.16
CA VAL A 119 6.20 -2.79 5.57
C VAL A 119 6.65 -4.24 5.41
N ALA A 120 7.89 -4.42 4.99
CA ALA A 120 8.57 -5.71 5.05
C ALA A 120 9.29 -5.84 6.39
N LEU A 121 9.28 -7.04 6.94
CA LEU A 121 10.03 -7.41 8.14
C LEU A 121 11.23 -8.26 7.72
N SER A 122 12.32 -8.14 8.48
CA SER A 122 13.56 -8.87 8.19
C SER A 122 13.45 -10.39 8.36
N ASP A 123 12.38 -10.88 8.98
CA ASP A 123 12.10 -12.31 9.15
C ASP A 123 11.35 -12.93 7.95
N GLY A 124 11.20 -12.18 6.85
CA GLY A 124 10.55 -12.65 5.62
C GLY A 124 9.04 -12.44 5.60
N LYS A 125 8.47 -11.85 6.66
CA LYS A 125 7.05 -11.50 6.71
C LYS A 125 6.81 -10.09 6.18
N ASN A 126 5.60 -9.88 5.67
CA ASN A 126 5.08 -8.58 5.31
C ASN A 126 3.87 -8.24 6.17
N LEU A 127 3.76 -6.96 6.53
CA LEU A 127 2.59 -6.41 7.19
C LEU A 127 1.94 -5.34 6.35
N LEU A 128 0.61 -5.36 6.39
CA LEU A 128 -0.26 -4.46 5.67
C LEU A 128 -1.28 -3.89 6.66
N ALA A 129 -1.48 -2.59 6.64
CA ALA A 129 -2.60 -1.95 7.30
C ALA A 129 -3.49 -1.32 6.23
N SER A 130 -4.78 -1.67 6.22
CA SER A 130 -5.78 -1.10 5.34
C SER A 130 -6.84 -0.37 6.14
N LEU A 131 -7.33 0.75 5.61
CA LEU A 131 -8.41 1.53 6.20
C LEU A 131 -9.60 1.61 5.24
N SER A 132 -10.80 1.75 5.79
CA SER A 132 -12.03 1.71 5.03
C SER A 132 -13.08 2.68 5.57
N SER A 133 -14.02 3.05 4.70
CA SER A 133 -15.21 3.81 5.06
C SER A 133 -16.15 3.04 6.01
N ASP A 134 -15.93 1.75 6.21
CA ASP A 134 -16.62 0.94 7.23
C ASP A 134 -16.16 1.21 8.67
N SER A 135 -15.34 2.25 8.88
CA SER A 135 -14.77 2.64 10.18
C SER A 135 -13.82 1.61 10.79
N THR A 136 -13.30 0.67 9.99
CA THR A 136 -12.30 -0.30 10.44
C THR A 136 -10.93 -0.08 9.83
N VAL A 137 -9.92 -0.42 10.63
CA VAL A 137 -8.56 -0.66 10.15
C VAL A 137 -8.25 -2.14 10.31
N ARG A 138 -7.82 -2.79 9.24
CA ARG A 138 -7.45 -4.21 9.26
C ARG A 138 -5.94 -4.34 9.13
N ILE A 139 -5.37 -5.21 9.96
CA ILE A 139 -3.97 -5.61 9.87
C ILE A 139 -3.92 -6.98 9.22
N TRP A 140 -3.10 -7.08 8.19
CA TRP A 140 -2.89 -8.29 7.43
C TRP A 140 -1.42 -8.70 7.50
N ARG A 141 -1.20 -9.99 7.42
CA ARG A 141 0.12 -10.59 7.39
C ARG A 141 0.24 -11.53 6.21
N SER A 142 1.42 -11.57 5.62
CA SER A 142 1.81 -12.59 4.64
C SER A 142 3.27 -12.99 4.85
N ASP A 143 3.59 -14.23 4.52
CA ASP A 143 4.97 -14.73 4.46
C ASP A 143 5.44 -14.76 3.01
N ILE A 144 6.72 -14.46 2.76
CA ILE A 144 7.32 -14.52 1.42
C ILE A 144 7.26 -15.92 0.79
N ILE A 145 7.19 -16.97 1.62
CA ILE A 145 7.08 -18.37 1.19
C ILE A 145 5.64 -18.67 0.77
N ASP A 146 4.67 -18.43 1.65
CA ASP A 146 3.28 -18.82 1.41
C ASP A 146 2.56 -17.88 0.45
N ARG A 147 2.97 -16.59 0.40
CA ARG A 147 2.38 -15.55 -0.44
C ARG A 147 0.85 -15.47 -0.34
N GLN A 148 0.35 -15.71 0.86
CA GLN A 148 -1.06 -15.57 1.21
C GLN A 148 -1.20 -14.50 2.28
N TRP A 149 -2.15 -13.61 2.10
CA TRP A 149 -2.52 -12.57 3.05
C TRP A 149 -3.67 -13.05 3.92
N GLU A 150 -3.51 -12.93 5.22
CA GLU A 150 -4.55 -13.21 6.21
C GLU A 150 -4.78 -11.99 7.10
N THR A 151 -6.04 -11.72 7.47
CA THR A 151 -6.33 -10.71 8.49
C THR A 151 -5.93 -11.28 9.86
N ILE A 152 -5.04 -10.58 10.56
CA ILE A 152 -4.60 -10.95 11.90
C ILE A 152 -5.22 -10.08 13.00
N GLN A 153 -5.69 -8.87 12.65
CA GLN A 153 -6.33 -7.97 13.60
C GLN A 153 -7.30 -7.01 12.91
N ILE A 154 -8.34 -6.60 13.63
CA ILE A 154 -9.32 -5.61 13.20
C ILE A 154 -9.50 -4.60 14.32
N PHE A 155 -9.30 -3.33 14.00
CA PHE A 155 -9.64 -2.21 14.87
C PHE A 155 -10.94 -1.59 14.37
N ASN A 156 -11.92 -1.45 15.26
CA ASN A 156 -13.18 -0.78 14.96
C ASN A 156 -13.21 0.58 15.65
N PHE A 157 -13.35 1.64 14.86
CA PHE A 157 -13.38 3.02 15.32
C PHE A 157 -14.78 3.64 15.21
N SER A 158 -15.80 2.87 14.83
CA SER A 158 -17.16 3.38 14.64
C SER A 158 -17.63 4.23 15.83
N PRO A 159 -18.21 5.42 15.59
CA PRO A 159 -18.59 5.97 14.28
C PRO A 159 -17.50 6.79 13.56
N GLN A 160 -16.24 6.76 14.02
CA GLN A 160 -15.14 7.56 13.47
C GLN A 160 -14.54 6.90 12.22
N ILE A 161 -14.21 7.74 11.23
CA ILE A 161 -13.49 7.32 10.02
C ILE A 161 -12.00 7.63 10.18
N ILE A 162 -11.17 6.62 9.94
CA ILE A 162 -9.73 6.80 9.80
C ILE A 162 -9.44 7.19 8.35
N CYS A 163 -8.84 8.36 8.15
CA CYS A 163 -8.59 8.93 6.83
C CYS A 163 -7.16 8.70 6.32
N SER A 164 -6.23 8.35 7.20
CA SER A 164 -4.84 8.08 6.84
C SER A 164 -4.22 6.98 7.70
N VAL A 165 -3.36 6.16 7.10
CA VAL A 165 -2.63 5.08 7.76
C VAL A 165 -1.18 5.09 7.32
N SER A 166 -0.28 4.93 8.29
CA SER A 166 1.15 4.72 8.04
C SER A 166 1.68 3.62 8.95
N LEU A 167 2.34 2.64 8.35
CA LEU A 167 3.13 1.63 9.04
C LEU A 167 4.61 1.97 8.92
N PHE A 168 5.36 1.73 10.00
CA PHE A 168 6.80 1.89 10.01
C PHE A 168 7.45 0.79 10.84
N ALA A 169 8.43 0.10 10.26
CA ALA A 169 9.25 -0.88 10.96
C ALA A 169 10.64 -0.28 11.21
N TYR A 170 11.05 -0.22 12.48
CA TYR A 170 12.36 0.33 12.90
C TYR A 170 13.26 -0.72 13.56
N SER A 171 12.74 -1.93 13.75
CA SER A 171 13.50 -3.07 14.26
C SER A 171 13.31 -4.26 13.34
N ASN A 172 14.33 -5.09 13.27
CA ASN A 172 14.31 -6.42 12.66
C ASN A 172 13.46 -7.44 13.44
N SER A 173 12.66 -6.97 14.39
CA SER A 173 11.76 -7.80 15.19
C SER A 173 10.33 -7.32 15.01
N GLU A 174 9.37 -8.24 15.11
CA GLU A 174 7.94 -7.92 15.16
C GLU A 174 7.57 -6.95 16.31
N ASN A 175 8.50 -6.68 17.23
CA ASN A 175 8.32 -5.78 18.35
C ASN A 175 8.72 -4.32 18.04
N GLY A 176 9.21 -3.99 16.85
CA GLY A 176 9.53 -2.62 16.46
C GLY A 176 8.73 -2.13 15.26
N ILE A 177 7.40 -2.25 15.34
CA ILE A 177 6.48 -1.65 14.36
C ILE A 177 5.67 -0.55 15.03
N LEU A 178 5.55 0.58 14.34
CA LEU A 178 4.66 1.68 14.67
C LEU A 178 3.54 1.75 13.64
N LEU A 179 2.32 1.95 14.12
CA LEU A 179 1.15 2.23 13.33
C LEU A 179 0.63 3.62 13.72
N ALA A 180 0.60 4.54 12.77
CA ALA A 180 0.01 5.86 12.93
C ALA A 180 -1.29 5.94 12.12
N LEU A 181 -2.37 6.38 12.77
CA LEU A 181 -3.70 6.53 12.17
C LEU A 181 -4.17 7.96 12.32
N GLY A 182 -4.44 8.63 11.21
CA GLY A 182 -5.09 9.95 11.17
C GLY A 182 -6.61 9.78 11.13
N SER A 183 -7.31 10.44 12.05
CA SER A 183 -8.78 10.38 12.17
C SER A 183 -9.42 11.71 11.78
N VAL A 184 -10.68 11.65 11.35
CA VAL A 184 -11.50 12.84 11.06
C VAL A 184 -11.76 13.72 12.28
N ASP A 185 -11.54 13.21 13.50
CA ASP A 185 -11.70 13.95 14.76
C ASP A 185 -10.46 14.78 15.15
N PHE A 186 -9.59 15.08 14.18
CA PHE A 186 -8.34 15.86 14.35
C PHE A 186 -7.30 15.20 15.27
N HIS A 187 -7.41 13.90 15.53
CA HIS A 187 -6.43 13.16 16.31
C HIS A 187 -5.58 12.23 15.45
N ILE A 188 -4.32 12.06 15.87
CA ILE A 188 -3.43 11.00 15.40
C ILE A 188 -3.32 9.96 16.51
N ASN A 189 -3.70 8.72 16.21
CA ASN A 189 -3.52 7.59 17.11
C ASN A 189 -2.23 6.86 16.73
N ILE A 190 -1.34 6.65 17.71
CA ILE A 190 -0.09 5.91 17.50
C ILE A 190 -0.13 4.62 18.33
N TYR A 191 0.16 3.50 17.67
CA TYR A 191 0.21 2.18 18.26
C TYR A 191 1.59 1.56 18.07
N HIS A 192 2.08 0.90 19.11
CA HIS A 192 3.29 0.09 19.08
C HIS A 192 2.92 -1.39 18.88
N SER A 193 3.79 -2.18 18.27
CA SER A 193 3.47 -3.55 17.86
C SER A 193 3.17 -4.54 18.99
N ALA A 194 3.60 -4.25 20.21
CA ALA A 194 3.13 -4.94 21.41
C ALA A 194 1.58 -4.88 21.56
N TYR A 195 0.96 -3.79 21.10
CA TYR A 195 -0.48 -3.61 21.05
C TYR A 195 -1.13 -4.37 19.88
N ILE A 196 -0.42 -4.52 18.75
CA ILE A 196 -0.91 -5.29 17.60
C ILE A 196 -1.09 -6.77 17.97
N LYS A 197 -0.25 -7.30 18.88
CA LYS A 197 -0.39 -8.66 19.41
C LYS A 197 -1.46 -8.81 20.49
N SER A 198 -1.80 -7.73 21.18
CA SER A 198 -2.71 -7.76 22.33
C SER A 198 -4.15 -7.50 21.88
N GLN A 199 -5.04 -8.48 22.02
CA GLN A 199 -6.49 -8.27 21.92
C GLN A 199 -7.06 -7.40 23.07
N ARG A 200 -6.24 -6.98 24.04
CA ARG A 200 -6.70 -6.13 25.15
C ARG A 200 -6.66 -4.66 24.78
N LEU A 201 -7.82 -4.01 24.79
CA LEU A 201 -7.98 -2.56 24.87
C LEU A 201 -7.26 -2.06 26.13
N GLY A 202 -6.19 -1.29 25.96
CA GLY A 202 -5.59 -0.60 27.11
C GLY A 202 -4.13 -0.24 26.98
N GLN A 203 -3.76 0.58 26.00
CA GLN A 203 -2.81 1.69 26.18
C GLN A 203 -2.82 2.53 24.90
N ARG A 204 -3.60 3.63 24.93
CA ARG A 204 -3.56 4.67 23.91
C ARG A 204 -2.43 5.62 24.29
N PHE A 205 -1.35 5.69 23.51
CA PHE A 205 -0.45 6.84 23.57
C PHE A 205 -1.10 7.96 22.75
N LYS A 206 -1.87 8.80 23.44
CA LYS A 206 -2.52 9.96 22.84
C LYS A 206 -1.51 11.10 22.82
N PHE A 207 -0.84 11.31 21.69
CA PHE A 207 -0.11 12.55 21.45
C PHE A 207 -1.10 13.58 20.91
N CYS A 208 -1.68 14.38 21.82
CA CYS A 208 -2.26 15.66 21.43
C CYS A 208 -1.10 16.64 21.28
N ILE A 209 -0.75 17.00 20.04
CA ILE A 209 0.08 18.18 19.81
C ILE A 209 -0.88 19.37 19.90
N TYR A 210 -0.77 20.14 20.98
CA TYR A 210 -1.46 21.42 21.14
C TYR A 210 -0.65 22.54 20.47
#